data_AF-A0A962Y8F2-F1
#
_entry.id   AF-A0A962Y8F2-F1
#
_cell.length_a   1.000
_cell.length_b   1.000
_cell.length_c   1.000
_cell.angle_alpha   90.00
_cell.angle_beta   90.00
_cell.angle_gamma   90.00
#
_symmetry.space_group_name_H-M   'P 1'
#
loop_
_entity.id
_entity.type
_entity.pdbx_description
1 polymer ?
#
loop_
_entity_poly.entity_id
_entity_poly.type
_entity_poly.pdbx_seq_one_letter_code
_entity_poly.pdbx_strand_id
1 'polypeptide(L)'
;AGAYVNYLDSYPIEEYTMYGAVPLRHIKEQLLSYRRAGILDRVKMITLTNCTFDGVTYDVERVMEECLAIKPDLIFLWDEAWFAFAYFHPTYRRRTGIATAARLRERYRSEAYRQQYARFREEFDKLDSDDDASWLNTRLLADPDKARVRVYATHSTHKRLTALRQGSMIHVYDQDFKHKVEDAFHEAYMTHTSTSPNYQILASMDVGRRQMELEGFEFVQRQTDLAMALREAVSDHSLLRKYFRFITAGELIPSEYRPSGIEFYYDTEKGWARMEQAWRQDEFVLEPS
;
A
#
# COMPACT_ATOMS: atom_id res chain seq x y z
N ALA A 1 -20.19 -11.11 -8.76
CA ALA A 1 -19.38 -10.68 -9.92
C ALA A 1 -19.03 -11.82 -10.89
N GLY A 2 -19.06 -13.11 -10.50
CA GLY A 2 -18.71 -14.21 -11.43
C GLY A 2 -17.22 -14.21 -11.85
N ALA A 3 -16.36 -13.54 -11.07
CA ALA A 3 -14.93 -13.49 -11.34
C ALA A 3 -14.25 -14.81 -10.92
N TYR A 4 -13.20 -15.19 -11.65
CA TYR A 4 -12.27 -16.23 -11.23
C TYR A 4 -11.24 -15.59 -10.29
N VAL A 5 -11.20 -16.05 -9.04
CA VAL A 5 -10.33 -15.49 -8.01
C VAL A 5 -9.15 -16.43 -7.80
N ASN A 6 -7.96 -15.84 -7.70
CA ASN A 6 -6.78 -16.49 -7.15
C ASN A 6 -6.44 -15.79 -5.83
N TYR A 7 -6.42 -16.55 -4.75
CA TYR A 7 -6.06 -16.05 -3.43
C TYR A 7 -4.55 -16.08 -3.28
N LEU A 8 -4.00 -14.99 -2.77
CA LEU A 8 -2.57 -14.86 -2.51
C LEU A 8 -2.33 -15.10 -1.03
N ASP A 9 -1.36 -15.97 -0.72
CA ASP A 9 -1.05 -16.31 0.66
C ASP A 9 -0.22 -15.19 1.31
N SER A 10 -0.64 -14.77 2.50
CA SER A 10 0.15 -13.90 3.37
C SER A 10 1.15 -14.73 4.18
N TYR A 11 2.25 -14.13 4.59
CA TYR A 11 3.19 -14.82 5.47
C TYR A 11 2.58 -14.99 6.88
N PRO A 12 2.73 -16.17 7.52
CA PRO A 12 2.20 -16.41 8.85
C PRO A 12 3.08 -15.77 9.93
N ILE A 13 2.47 -15.42 11.06
CA ILE A 13 3.16 -14.97 12.27
C ILE A 13 2.68 -15.89 13.41
N GLU A 14 3.31 -17.07 13.49
CA GLU A 14 2.82 -18.21 14.29
C GLU A 14 2.69 -17.88 15.78
N GLU A 15 3.67 -17.16 16.34
CA GLU A 15 3.70 -16.79 17.77
C GLU A 15 2.42 -16.05 18.20
N TYR A 16 1.87 -15.21 17.32
CA TYR A 16 0.70 -14.38 17.61
C TYR A 16 -0.58 -14.91 16.97
N THR A 17 -0.53 -16.02 16.23
CA THR A 17 -1.66 -16.52 15.42
C THR A 17 -2.21 -15.43 14.49
N MET A 18 -1.29 -14.63 13.92
CA MET A 18 -1.58 -13.52 13.02
C MET A 18 -1.10 -13.83 11.61
N TYR A 19 -1.56 -13.03 10.66
CA TYR A 19 -1.08 -13.04 9.29
C TYR A 19 -0.50 -11.68 8.94
N GLY A 20 0.64 -11.69 8.25
CA GLY A 20 1.25 -10.50 7.70
C GLY A 20 0.66 -10.08 6.36
N ALA A 21 1.51 -9.49 5.54
CA ALA A 21 1.19 -9.08 4.18
C ALA A 21 1.52 -10.20 3.16
N VAL A 22 1.09 -10.00 1.91
CA VAL A 22 1.43 -10.86 0.78
C VAL A 22 2.77 -10.40 0.20
N PRO A 23 3.83 -11.23 0.22
CA PRO A 23 5.13 -10.87 -0.34
C PRO A 23 5.03 -10.54 -1.84
N LEU A 24 5.71 -9.48 -2.29
CA LEU A 24 5.76 -9.11 -3.70
C LEU A 24 6.33 -10.24 -4.56
N ARG A 25 7.29 -10.99 -4.03
CA ARG A 25 7.81 -12.18 -4.70
C ARG A 25 6.67 -13.14 -5.07
N HIS A 26 5.76 -13.42 -4.14
CA HIS A 26 4.62 -14.31 -4.37
C HIS A 26 3.65 -13.75 -5.42
N ILE A 27 3.39 -12.44 -5.40
CA ILE A 27 2.58 -11.78 -6.44
C ILE A 27 3.22 -11.96 -7.82
N LYS A 28 4.53 -11.76 -7.94
CA LYS A 28 5.28 -11.93 -9.20
C LYS A 28 5.24 -13.40 -9.66
N GLU A 29 5.42 -14.36 -8.75
CA GLU A 29 5.32 -15.80 -9.05
C GLU A 29 3.97 -16.15 -9.68
N GLN A 30 2.86 -15.62 -9.14
CA GLN A 30 1.53 -15.85 -9.71
C GLN A 30 1.34 -15.17 -11.08
N LEU A 31 1.80 -13.93 -11.25
CA LEU A 31 1.70 -13.26 -12.55
C LEU A 31 2.55 -13.97 -13.63
N LEU A 32 3.74 -14.46 -13.28
CA LEU A 32 4.59 -15.22 -14.19
C LEU A 32 3.99 -16.60 -14.50
N SER A 33 3.36 -17.27 -13.53
CA SER A 33 2.67 -18.54 -13.78
C SER A 33 1.54 -18.38 -14.81
N TYR A 34 0.75 -17.30 -14.72
CA TYR A 34 -0.26 -16.95 -15.72
C TYR A 34 0.34 -16.59 -17.07
N ARG A 35 1.51 -15.94 -17.09
CA ARG A 35 2.24 -15.65 -18.32
C ARG A 35 2.65 -16.94 -19.03
N ARG A 36 3.26 -17.89 -18.30
CA ARG A 36 3.65 -19.21 -18.85
C ARG A 36 2.46 -20.01 -19.36
N ALA A 37 1.33 -19.92 -18.66
CA ALA A 37 0.08 -20.56 -19.08
C ALA A 37 -0.63 -19.84 -20.25
N GLY A 38 -0.10 -18.71 -20.75
CA GLY A 38 -0.69 -17.97 -21.87
C GLY A 38 -2.03 -17.30 -21.54
N ILE A 39 -2.32 -17.07 -20.25
CA ILE A 39 -3.61 -16.51 -19.77
C ILE A 39 -3.43 -15.24 -18.93
N LEU A 40 -2.25 -14.61 -18.98
CA LEU A 40 -1.97 -13.38 -18.25
C LEU A 40 -2.93 -12.23 -18.63
N ASP A 41 -3.40 -12.19 -19.87
CA ASP A 41 -4.40 -11.23 -20.35
C ASP A 41 -5.74 -11.33 -19.58
N ARG A 42 -6.05 -12.51 -19.02
CA ARG A 42 -7.24 -12.72 -18.18
C ARG A 42 -7.12 -12.09 -16.79
N VAL A 43 -5.90 -11.81 -16.31
CA VAL A 43 -5.68 -11.10 -15.05
C VAL A 43 -6.00 -9.62 -15.25
N LYS A 44 -7.08 -9.15 -14.64
CA LYS A 44 -7.56 -7.76 -14.78
C LYS A 44 -7.19 -6.87 -13.62
N MET A 45 -7.23 -7.41 -12.40
CA MET A 45 -7.12 -6.62 -11.19
C MET A 45 -6.41 -7.42 -10.10
N ILE A 46 -5.65 -6.72 -9.27
CA ILE A 46 -5.18 -7.19 -7.98
C ILE A 46 -5.79 -6.34 -6.88
N THR A 47 -6.28 -6.99 -5.82
CA THR A 47 -6.81 -6.32 -4.62
C THR A 47 -5.91 -6.64 -3.44
N LEU A 48 -5.41 -5.61 -2.77
CA LEU A 48 -4.53 -5.75 -1.60
C LEU A 48 -5.01 -4.82 -0.49
N THR A 49 -4.97 -5.32 0.75
CA THR A 49 -5.27 -4.53 1.95
C THR A 49 -4.02 -3.78 2.41
N ASN A 50 -4.08 -2.45 2.53
CA ASN A 50 -2.95 -1.61 2.91
C ASN A 50 -3.35 -0.41 3.79
N CYS A 51 -2.86 -0.28 5.02
CA CYS A 51 -2.17 -1.29 5.81
C CYS A 51 -3.10 -2.44 6.22
N THR A 52 -2.52 -3.54 6.70
CA THR A 52 -3.28 -4.61 7.37
C THR A 52 -3.87 -4.10 8.69
N PHE A 53 -4.76 -4.89 9.30
CA PHE A 53 -5.35 -4.53 10.60
C PHE A 53 -4.27 -4.31 11.68
N ASP A 54 -3.25 -5.16 11.69
CA ASP A 54 -2.12 -5.11 12.63
C ASP A 54 -1.03 -4.09 12.24
N GLY A 55 -1.27 -3.27 11.22
CA GLY A 55 -0.40 -2.15 10.84
C GLY A 55 0.70 -2.47 9.83
N VAL A 56 0.75 -3.67 9.25
CA VAL A 56 1.74 -4.00 8.21
C VAL A 56 1.41 -3.23 6.92
N THR A 57 2.36 -2.42 6.44
CA THR A 57 2.17 -1.47 5.34
C THR A 57 3.12 -1.77 4.17
N TYR A 58 2.58 -1.86 2.96
CA TYR A 58 3.32 -2.20 1.75
C TYR A 58 4.21 -1.06 1.24
N ASP A 59 5.30 -1.39 0.55
CA ASP A 59 5.89 -0.51 -0.45
C ASP A 59 5.00 -0.52 -1.71
N VAL A 60 3.97 0.33 -1.68
CA VAL A 60 2.96 0.44 -2.74
C VAL A 60 3.57 0.80 -4.09
N GLU A 61 4.63 1.62 -4.12
CA GLU A 61 5.31 1.97 -5.38
C GLU A 61 6.00 0.77 -5.99
N ARG A 62 6.76 0.04 -5.17
CA ARG A 62 7.44 -1.18 -5.61
C ARG A 62 6.46 -2.22 -6.12
N VAL A 63 5.41 -2.50 -5.36
CA VAL A 63 4.39 -3.48 -5.78
C VAL A 63 3.80 -3.11 -7.13
N MET A 64 3.38 -1.85 -7.29
CA MET A 64 2.79 -1.39 -8.54
C MET A 64 3.77 -1.41 -9.71
N GLU A 65 4.97 -0.89 -9.54
CA GLU A 65 6.00 -0.81 -10.59
C GLU A 65 6.40 -2.21 -11.09
N GLU A 66 6.71 -3.13 -10.17
CA GLU A 66 7.15 -4.47 -10.56
C GLU A 66 6.00 -5.31 -11.16
N CYS A 67 4.78 -5.14 -10.66
CA CYS A 67 3.60 -5.78 -11.27
C CYS A 67 3.32 -5.23 -12.67
N LEU A 68 3.45 -3.91 -12.89
CA LEU A 68 3.27 -3.29 -14.21
C LEU A 68 4.37 -3.68 -15.21
N ALA A 69 5.58 -3.99 -14.73
CA ALA A 69 6.63 -4.58 -15.56
C ALA A 69 6.22 -5.98 -16.08
N ILE A 70 5.40 -6.72 -15.32
CA ILE A 70 4.92 -8.05 -15.72
C ILE A 70 3.63 -7.97 -16.54
N LYS A 71 2.66 -7.17 -16.09
CA LYS A 71 1.33 -6.96 -16.66
C LYS A 71 1.05 -5.45 -16.79
N PRO A 72 1.39 -4.82 -17.93
CA PRO A 72 1.37 -3.36 -18.09
C PRO A 72 0.02 -2.67 -17.92
N ASP A 73 -1.10 -3.39 -18.02
CA ASP A 73 -2.46 -2.88 -17.89
C ASP A 73 -3.17 -3.40 -16.63
N LEU A 74 -2.44 -3.93 -15.63
CA LEU A 74 -3.00 -4.39 -14.36
C LEU A 74 -3.68 -3.25 -13.59
N ILE A 75 -4.89 -3.50 -13.12
CA ILE A 75 -5.63 -2.59 -12.23
C ILE A 75 -5.28 -2.91 -10.78
N PHE A 76 -5.00 -1.89 -9.98
CA PHE A 76 -4.77 -2.04 -8.54
C PHE A 76 -5.97 -1.50 -7.76
N LEU A 77 -6.53 -2.34 -6.89
CA LEU A 77 -7.46 -1.93 -5.86
C LEU A 77 -6.75 -2.03 -4.50
N TRP A 78 -6.43 -0.89 -3.93
CA TRP A 78 -5.89 -0.80 -2.58
C TRP A 78 -7.04 -0.61 -1.59
N ASP A 79 -7.33 -1.63 -0.79
CA ASP A 79 -8.23 -1.47 0.36
C ASP A 79 -7.46 -0.79 1.49
N GLU A 80 -7.64 0.51 1.60
CA GLU A 80 -6.98 1.38 2.58
C GLU A 80 -7.92 1.80 3.71
N ALA A 81 -8.89 0.95 4.06
CA ALA A 81 -9.87 1.25 5.11
C ALA A 81 -9.25 1.64 6.47
N TRP A 82 -8.06 1.13 6.78
CA TRP A 82 -7.30 1.44 8.01
C TRP A 82 -6.27 2.57 7.85
N PHE A 83 -6.09 3.10 6.63
CA PHE A 83 -4.93 3.93 6.28
C PHE A 83 -5.29 5.28 5.65
N ALA A 84 -6.54 5.73 5.79
CA ALA A 84 -7.03 6.97 5.19
C ALA A 84 -6.26 8.25 5.61
N PHE A 85 -5.72 8.28 6.82
CA PHE A 85 -4.94 9.40 7.35
C PHE A 85 -3.54 9.51 6.72
N ALA A 86 -3.02 8.43 6.13
CA ALA A 86 -1.66 8.35 5.64
C ALA A 86 -1.33 9.38 4.55
N TYR A 87 -2.30 9.76 3.73
CA TYR A 87 -2.10 10.75 2.68
C TYR A 87 -1.69 12.12 3.24
N PHE A 88 -2.00 12.45 4.48
CA PHE A 88 -1.77 13.79 5.03
C PHE A 88 -0.37 13.96 5.65
N HIS A 89 0.40 12.87 5.79
CA HIS A 89 1.73 12.89 6.37
C HIS A 89 2.82 12.45 5.37
N PRO A 90 3.92 13.21 5.16
CA PRO A 90 4.93 12.91 4.14
C PRO A 90 5.56 11.51 4.21
N THR A 91 5.77 10.98 5.42
CA THR A 91 6.34 9.64 5.64
C THR A 91 5.38 8.54 5.17
N TYR A 92 4.08 8.73 5.37
CA TYR A 92 3.07 7.71 5.07
C TYR A 92 2.51 7.85 3.66
N ARG A 93 2.35 9.09 3.16
CA ARG A 93 1.79 9.43 1.85
C ARG A 93 2.43 8.61 0.73
N ARG A 94 3.74 8.40 0.79
CA ARG A 94 4.49 7.62 -0.21
C ARG A 94 4.04 6.17 -0.36
N ARG A 95 3.41 5.59 0.66
CA ARG A 95 2.89 4.22 0.71
C ARG A 95 1.36 4.18 0.59
N THR A 96 0.75 5.22 0.03
CA THR A 96 -0.69 5.21 -0.33
C THR A 96 -0.88 4.99 -1.82
N GLY A 97 -1.96 4.30 -2.19
CA GLY A 97 -2.29 3.96 -3.57
C GLY A 97 -2.37 5.20 -4.48
N ILE A 98 -3.13 6.22 -4.08
CA ILE A 98 -3.40 7.40 -4.92
C ILE A 98 -2.16 8.28 -5.09
N ALA A 99 -1.40 8.53 -4.02
CA ALA A 99 -0.18 9.34 -4.12
C ALA A 99 0.88 8.64 -4.98
N THR A 100 0.98 7.30 -4.85
CA THR A 100 1.88 6.48 -5.66
C THR A 100 1.47 6.51 -7.13
N ALA A 101 0.17 6.39 -7.42
CA ALA A 101 -0.35 6.46 -8.78
C ALA A 101 0.03 7.78 -9.47
N ALA A 102 -0.13 8.91 -8.76
CA ALA A 102 0.28 10.22 -9.26
C ALA A 102 1.79 10.30 -9.51
N ARG A 103 2.60 9.81 -8.56
CA ARG A 103 4.07 9.82 -8.67
C ARG A 103 4.56 8.95 -9.84
N LEU A 104 4.03 7.74 -10.00
CA LEU A 104 4.42 6.84 -11.10
C LEU A 104 4.02 7.42 -12.46
N ARG A 105 2.83 8.04 -12.57
CA ARG A 105 2.41 8.68 -13.84
C ARG A 105 3.36 9.80 -14.26
N GLU A 106 3.81 10.61 -13.30
CA GLU A 106 4.78 11.66 -13.58
C GLU A 106 6.17 11.08 -13.90
N ARG A 107 6.62 10.11 -13.09
CA ARG A 107 7.92 9.44 -13.26
C ARG A 107 8.04 8.80 -14.65
N TYR A 108 7.04 8.06 -15.12
CA TYR A 108 7.08 7.39 -16.43
C TYR A 108 7.09 8.35 -17.63
N ARG A 109 6.67 9.61 -17.45
CA ARG A 109 6.76 10.65 -18.48
C ARG A 109 8.11 11.35 -18.53
N SER A 110 8.90 11.22 -17.46
CA SER A 110 10.18 11.90 -17.36
C SER A 110 11.26 11.27 -18.25
N GLU A 111 12.08 12.11 -18.85
CA GLU A 111 13.24 11.68 -19.62
C GLU A 111 14.25 10.91 -18.76
N ALA A 112 14.41 11.32 -17.49
CA ALA A 112 15.26 10.64 -16.53
C ALA A 112 14.85 9.16 -16.31
N TYR A 113 13.55 8.88 -16.24
CA TYR A 113 13.06 7.50 -16.14
C TYR A 113 13.26 6.71 -17.43
N ARG A 114 13.07 7.33 -18.60
CA ARG A 114 13.35 6.66 -19.89
C ARG A 114 14.81 6.21 -19.98
N GLN A 115 15.75 7.07 -19.58
CA GLN A 115 17.17 6.72 -19.52
C GLN A 115 17.46 5.63 -18.47
N GLN A 116 16.81 5.69 -17.31
CA GLN A 116 16.91 4.64 -16.29
C GLN A 116 16.41 3.30 -16.84
N TYR A 117 15.25 3.29 -17.50
CA TYR A 117 14.65 2.10 -18.09
C TYR A 117 15.52 1.51 -19.21
N ALA A 118 16.07 2.34 -20.10
CA ALA A 118 16.97 1.88 -21.15
C ALA A 118 18.20 1.14 -20.59
N ARG A 119 18.86 1.72 -19.58
CA ARG A 119 19.99 1.06 -18.88
C ARG A 119 19.57 -0.24 -18.21
N PHE A 120 18.42 -0.25 -17.53
CA PHE A 120 17.86 -1.46 -16.93
C PHE A 120 17.63 -2.55 -17.98
N ARG A 121 17.12 -2.21 -19.17
CA ARG A 121 16.89 -3.18 -20.25
C ARG A 121 18.20 -3.73 -20.80
N GLU A 122 19.23 -2.92 -20.98
CA GLU A 122 20.56 -3.40 -21.40
C GLU A 122 21.18 -4.41 -20.44
N GLU A 123 20.92 -4.29 -19.13
CA GLU A 123 21.37 -5.26 -18.13
C GLU A 123 20.44 -6.47 -18.04
N PHE A 124 19.13 -6.25 -18.02
CA PHE A 124 18.13 -7.30 -17.87
C PHE A 124 18.08 -8.24 -19.08
N ASP A 125 18.32 -7.73 -20.30
CA ASP A 125 18.34 -8.53 -21.53
C ASP A 125 19.59 -9.42 -21.67
N LYS A 126 20.59 -9.23 -20.79
CA LYS A 126 21.71 -10.17 -20.64
C LYS A 126 21.36 -11.37 -19.77
N LEU A 127 20.30 -11.28 -18.97
CA LEU A 127 19.77 -12.39 -18.19
C LEU A 127 18.89 -13.25 -19.08
N ASP A 128 18.70 -14.51 -18.70
CA ASP A 128 17.70 -15.35 -19.35
C ASP A 128 16.30 -14.80 -19.03
N SER A 129 15.68 -14.17 -20.03
CA SER A 129 14.34 -13.59 -19.90
C SER A 129 13.24 -14.64 -19.83
N ASP A 130 13.54 -15.89 -20.22
CA ASP A 130 12.63 -17.02 -20.11
C ASP A 130 12.76 -17.72 -18.75
N ASP A 131 13.79 -17.38 -17.96
CA ASP A 131 13.96 -17.83 -16.58
C ASP A 131 13.20 -16.93 -15.58
N ASP A 132 12.24 -17.54 -14.88
CA ASP A 132 11.51 -16.92 -13.78
C ASP A 132 12.43 -16.33 -12.71
N ALA A 133 13.58 -16.96 -12.43
CA ALA A 133 14.48 -16.48 -11.39
C ALA A 133 15.01 -15.07 -11.71
N SER A 134 15.27 -14.76 -12.97
CA SER A 134 15.64 -13.41 -13.44
C SER A 134 14.56 -12.39 -13.10
N TRP A 135 13.29 -12.74 -13.35
CA TRP A 135 12.16 -11.86 -13.04
C TRP A 135 11.94 -11.71 -11.54
N LEU A 136 12.04 -12.78 -10.76
CA LEU A 136 11.74 -12.80 -9.32
C LEU A 136 12.80 -12.09 -8.49
N ASN A 137 14.09 -12.32 -8.80
CA ASN A 137 15.22 -11.85 -8.00
C ASN A 137 15.70 -10.45 -8.38
N THR A 138 15.23 -9.89 -9.50
CA THR A 138 15.59 -8.54 -9.95
C THR A 138 14.50 -7.53 -9.60
N ARG A 139 14.90 -6.32 -9.20
CA ARG A 139 13.99 -5.17 -9.09
C ARG A 139 13.55 -4.75 -10.49
N LEU A 140 12.29 -5.00 -10.82
CA LEU A 140 11.76 -4.70 -12.15
C LEU A 140 11.39 -3.21 -12.30
N LEU A 141 11.58 -2.68 -13.51
CA LEU A 141 11.06 -1.38 -13.92
C LEU A 141 9.99 -1.57 -14.99
N ALA A 142 8.89 -0.81 -14.88
CA ALA A 142 7.81 -0.86 -15.86
C ALA A 142 8.20 -0.14 -17.16
N ASP A 143 7.81 -0.69 -18.31
CA ASP A 143 7.98 -0.06 -19.61
C ASP A 143 7.18 1.26 -19.65
N PRO A 144 7.82 2.44 -19.77
CA PRO A 144 7.13 3.73 -19.70
C PRO A 144 6.13 3.95 -20.84
N ASP A 145 6.29 3.25 -21.97
CA ASP A 145 5.42 3.40 -23.15
C ASP A 145 4.23 2.43 -23.11
N LYS A 146 4.31 1.35 -22.32
CA LYS A 146 3.24 0.35 -22.19
C LYS A 146 2.49 0.43 -20.87
N ALA A 147 3.13 0.86 -19.79
CA ALA A 147 2.55 0.82 -18.46
C ALA A 147 1.36 1.81 -18.32
N ARG A 148 0.24 1.29 -17.85
CA ARG A 148 -1.00 2.02 -17.60
C ARG A 148 -1.25 2.07 -16.11
N VAL A 149 -1.09 3.24 -15.51
CA VAL A 149 -1.33 3.42 -14.07
C VAL A 149 -2.84 3.51 -13.83
N ARG A 150 -3.41 2.45 -13.26
CA ARG A 150 -4.86 2.31 -13.01
C ARG A 150 -5.10 1.88 -11.58
N VAL A 151 -5.45 2.82 -10.72
CA VAL A 151 -5.53 2.64 -9.27
C VAL A 151 -6.85 3.11 -8.72
N TYR A 152 -7.42 2.28 -7.85
CA TYR A 152 -8.58 2.56 -7.03
C TYR A 152 -8.16 2.38 -5.58
N ALA A 153 -8.57 3.29 -4.71
CA ALA A 153 -8.37 3.15 -3.27
C ALA A 153 -9.70 3.33 -2.54
N THR A 154 -9.97 2.46 -1.57
CA THR A 154 -11.17 2.55 -0.73
C THR A 154 -10.78 2.92 0.69
N HIS A 155 -11.43 3.95 1.22
CA HIS A 155 -11.18 4.43 2.58
C HIS A 155 -12.47 4.41 3.40
N SER A 156 -12.42 3.80 4.58
CA SER A 156 -13.48 3.94 5.57
C SER A 156 -13.23 5.20 6.39
N THR A 157 -13.72 6.34 5.91
CA THR A 157 -13.56 7.64 6.58
C THR A 157 -13.96 7.56 8.06
N HIS A 158 -15.06 6.87 8.38
CA HIS A 158 -15.54 6.72 9.75
C HIS A 158 -14.67 5.86 10.69
N LYS A 159 -13.67 5.13 10.18
CA LYS A 159 -12.77 4.31 11.01
C LYS A 159 -11.58 5.12 11.51
N ARG A 160 -10.95 5.87 10.61
CA ARG A 160 -9.63 6.49 10.86
C ARG A 160 -9.60 7.99 10.59
N LEU A 161 -10.73 8.58 10.22
CA LEU A 161 -10.93 10.02 10.07
C LEU A 161 -12.25 10.45 10.73
N THR A 162 -12.53 11.74 10.70
CA THR A 162 -13.75 12.31 11.27
C THR A 162 -14.93 12.16 10.31
N ALA A 163 -15.78 11.16 10.52
CA ALA A 163 -17.07 11.02 9.84
C ALA A 163 -18.03 10.15 10.65
N LEU A 164 -19.34 10.30 10.39
CA LEU A 164 -20.35 9.39 10.94
C LEU A 164 -20.18 7.98 10.37
N ARG A 165 -20.60 6.96 11.14
CA ARG A 165 -20.58 5.55 10.71
C ARG A 165 -21.22 5.39 9.33
N GLN A 166 -20.69 4.45 8.55
CA GLN A 166 -20.99 4.23 7.11
C GLN A 166 -20.35 5.24 6.14
N GLY A 167 -19.76 6.34 6.63
CA GLY A 167 -19.00 7.26 5.77
C GLY A 167 -17.74 6.59 5.18
N SER A 168 -17.66 6.52 3.85
CA SER A 168 -16.54 5.94 3.11
C SER A 168 -16.35 6.61 1.76
N MET A 169 -15.12 6.55 1.22
CA MET A 169 -14.76 7.19 -0.05
C MET A 169 -14.08 6.17 -0.97
N ILE A 170 -14.36 6.30 -2.27
CA ILE A 170 -13.61 5.63 -3.33
C ILE A 170 -12.81 6.72 -4.06
N HIS A 171 -11.50 6.61 -4.04
CA HIS A 171 -10.62 7.48 -4.82
C HIS A 171 -10.19 6.78 -6.09
N VAL A 172 -10.30 7.47 -7.21
CA VAL A 172 -10.00 6.91 -8.53
C VAL A 172 -8.83 7.66 -9.15
N TYR A 173 -7.78 6.91 -9.48
CA TYR A 173 -6.65 7.35 -10.29
C TYR A 173 -6.44 6.35 -11.43
N ASP A 174 -7.33 6.38 -12.43
CA ASP A 174 -7.25 5.53 -13.61
C ASP A 174 -7.01 6.39 -14.87
N GLN A 175 -5.90 6.13 -15.57
CA GLN A 175 -5.55 6.79 -16.83
C GLN A 175 -6.64 6.65 -17.92
N ASP A 176 -7.45 5.61 -17.85
CA ASP A 176 -8.52 5.28 -18.80
C ASP A 176 -9.92 5.65 -18.29
N PHE A 177 -10.04 6.25 -17.10
CA PHE A 177 -11.34 6.43 -16.44
C PHE A 177 -12.37 7.15 -17.32
N LYS A 178 -12.07 8.38 -17.72
CA LYS A 178 -12.98 9.27 -18.47
C LYS A 178 -13.42 8.73 -19.83
N HIS A 179 -12.60 7.89 -20.46
CA HIS A 179 -12.84 7.45 -21.84
C HIS A 179 -13.38 6.03 -21.94
N LYS A 180 -13.24 5.21 -20.89
CA LYS A 180 -13.56 3.78 -20.95
C LYS A 180 -14.32 3.23 -19.74
N VAL A 181 -14.24 3.87 -18.58
CA VAL A 181 -14.66 3.25 -17.31
C VAL A 181 -15.75 4.03 -16.58
N GLU A 182 -15.82 5.36 -16.77
CA GLU A 182 -16.68 6.26 -16.00
C GLU A 182 -18.15 5.83 -15.99
N ASP A 183 -18.76 5.56 -17.15
CA ASP A 183 -20.16 5.15 -17.24
C ASP A 183 -20.42 3.82 -16.50
N ALA A 184 -19.61 2.80 -16.77
CA ALA A 184 -19.74 1.49 -16.12
C ALA A 184 -19.50 1.56 -14.60
N PHE A 185 -18.58 2.43 -14.16
CA PHE A 185 -18.34 2.68 -12.75
C PHE A 185 -19.53 3.38 -12.09
N HIS A 186 -20.11 4.38 -12.75
CA HIS A 186 -21.28 5.11 -12.26
C HIS A 186 -22.50 4.19 -12.12
N GLU A 187 -22.77 3.35 -13.12
CA GLU A 187 -23.87 2.37 -13.04
C GLU A 187 -23.67 1.37 -11.88
N ALA A 188 -22.45 0.87 -11.70
CA ALA A 188 -22.12 0.00 -10.57
C ALA A 188 -22.27 0.72 -9.21
N TYR A 189 -21.88 1.99 -9.14
CA TYR A 189 -22.03 2.83 -7.95
C TYR A 189 -23.50 3.06 -7.60
N MET A 190 -24.34 3.40 -8.59
CA MET A 190 -25.78 3.63 -8.40
C MET A 190 -26.54 2.36 -8.05
N THR A 191 -26.07 1.18 -8.47
CA THR A 191 -26.65 -0.11 -8.07
C THR A 191 -26.56 -0.35 -6.56
N HIS A 192 -25.53 0.18 -5.89
CA HIS A 192 -25.27 -0.05 -4.47
C HIS A 192 -25.57 1.17 -3.58
N THR A 193 -25.96 2.30 -4.19
CA THR A 193 -26.22 3.55 -3.49
C THR A 193 -27.72 3.81 -3.40
N SER A 194 -28.20 4.20 -2.22
CA SER A 194 -29.60 4.61 -2.04
C SER A 194 -29.95 5.82 -2.89
N THR A 195 -31.14 5.82 -3.49
CA THR A 195 -31.71 7.00 -4.17
C THR A 195 -32.09 8.13 -3.20
N SER A 196 -32.05 7.87 -1.88
CA SER A 196 -32.26 8.83 -0.80
C SER A 196 -31.12 8.71 0.21
N PRO A 197 -29.94 9.31 -0.06
CA PRO A 197 -28.79 9.21 0.82
C PRO A 197 -29.00 9.99 2.12
N ASN A 198 -28.34 9.57 3.20
CA ASN A 198 -28.36 10.31 4.46
C ASN A 198 -27.44 11.54 4.37
N TYR A 199 -28.04 12.73 4.37
CA TYR A 199 -27.32 14.00 4.23
C TYR A 199 -26.40 14.32 5.42
N GLN A 200 -26.68 13.81 6.62
CA GLN A 200 -25.80 14.01 7.78
C GLN A 200 -24.49 13.24 7.61
N ILE A 201 -24.54 12.03 7.05
CA ILE A 201 -23.34 11.25 6.72
C ILE A 201 -22.52 12.01 5.67
N LEU A 202 -23.16 12.47 4.59
CA LEU A 202 -22.50 13.24 3.54
C LEU A 202 -21.86 14.53 4.08
N ALA A 203 -22.59 15.29 4.90
CA ALA A 203 -22.07 16.50 5.53
C ALA A 203 -20.88 16.20 6.45
N SER A 204 -20.94 15.12 7.24
CA SER A 204 -19.83 14.71 8.11
C SER A 204 -18.57 14.35 7.31
N MET A 205 -18.73 13.75 6.13
CA MET A 205 -17.62 13.42 5.25
C MET A 205 -16.98 14.67 4.63
N ASP A 206 -17.77 15.67 4.25
CA ASP A 206 -17.23 16.93 3.72
C ASP A 206 -16.49 17.73 4.81
N VAL A 207 -17.03 17.76 6.04
CA VAL A 207 -16.33 18.33 7.21
C VAL A 207 -15.02 17.58 7.48
N GLY A 208 -15.05 16.23 7.49
CA GLY A 208 -13.86 15.41 7.69
C GLY A 208 -12.79 15.64 6.63
N ARG A 209 -13.17 15.73 5.36
CA ARG A 209 -12.27 16.09 4.26
C ARG A 209 -11.62 17.45 4.50
N ARG A 210 -12.42 18.46 4.88
CA ARG A 210 -11.93 19.82 5.12
C ARG A 210 -10.97 19.90 6.31
N GLN A 211 -11.26 19.17 7.38
CA GLN A 211 -10.36 19.06 8.54
C GLN A 211 -9.00 18.52 8.11
N MET A 212 -8.97 17.43 7.35
CA MET A 212 -7.69 16.84 6.92
C MET A 212 -6.93 17.70 5.91
N GLU A 213 -7.65 18.47 5.07
CA GLU A 213 -7.03 19.44 4.17
C GLU A 213 -6.30 20.56 4.93
N LEU A 214 -6.86 21.03 6.05
CA LEU A 214 -6.33 22.16 6.81
C LEU A 214 -5.32 21.73 7.89
N GLU A 215 -5.64 20.67 8.63
CA GLU A 215 -4.96 20.29 9.88
C GLU A 215 -4.40 18.86 9.83
N GLY A 216 -4.58 18.15 8.72
CA GLY A 216 -4.28 16.73 8.63
C GLY A 216 -2.83 16.37 8.90
N PHE A 217 -1.87 17.20 8.47
CA PHE A 217 -0.46 16.98 8.77
C PHE A 217 -0.19 17.03 10.28
N GLU A 218 -0.67 18.07 10.96
CA GLU A 218 -0.47 18.28 12.39
C GLU A 218 -1.13 17.17 13.21
N PHE A 219 -2.36 16.77 12.86
CA PHE A 219 -3.04 15.68 13.57
C PHE A 219 -2.31 14.35 13.43
N VAL A 220 -1.85 14.00 12.23
CA VAL A 220 -1.16 12.72 12.01
C VAL A 220 0.24 12.73 12.64
N GLN A 221 0.95 13.86 12.62
CA GLN A 221 2.21 14.01 13.33
C GLN A 221 2.00 13.82 14.83
N ARG A 222 1.02 14.53 15.41
CA ARG A 222 0.71 14.42 16.84
C ARG A 222 0.28 13.01 17.24
N GLN A 223 -0.50 12.32 16.42
CA GLN A 223 -0.85 10.92 16.62
C GLN A 223 0.40 10.04 16.69
N THR A 224 1.31 10.22 15.75
CA THR A 224 2.58 9.47 15.69
C THR A 224 3.43 9.75 16.94
N ASP A 225 3.58 11.02 17.31
CA ASP A 225 4.36 11.44 18.48
C ASP A 225 3.77 10.86 19.78
N LEU A 226 2.45 10.89 19.94
CA LEU A 226 1.77 10.30 21.09
C LEU A 226 1.92 8.78 21.14
N ALA A 227 1.84 8.10 20.00
CA ALA A 227 2.06 6.66 19.93
C ALA A 227 3.50 6.29 20.32
N MET A 228 4.48 7.05 19.84
CA MET A 228 5.89 6.89 20.23
C MET A 228 6.08 7.14 21.73
N ALA A 229 5.61 8.27 22.26
CA ALA A 229 5.70 8.57 23.69
C ALA A 229 5.05 7.50 24.57
N LEU A 230 3.93 6.92 24.14
CA LEU A 230 3.28 5.82 24.85
C LEU A 230 4.14 4.55 24.87
N ARG A 231 4.78 4.21 23.74
CA ARG A 231 5.70 3.05 23.66
C ARG A 231 6.89 3.20 24.60
N GLU A 232 7.51 4.37 24.62
CA GLU A 232 8.60 4.70 25.55
C GLU A 232 8.11 4.62 27.00
N ALA A 233 7.01 5.30 27.35
CA ALA A 233 6.48 5.32 28.70
C ALA A 233 6.15 3.93 29.25
N VAL A 234 5.55 3.05 28.45
CA VAL A 234 5.24 1.67 28.87
C VAL A 234 6.52 0.85 29.07
N SER A 235 7.50 1.00 28.17
CA SER A 235 8.75 0.24 28.19
C SER A 235 9.65 0.62 29.37
N ASP A 236 9.71 1.91 29.70
CA ASP A 236 10.51 2.43 30.81
C ASP A 236 9.83 2.25 32.17
N HIS A 237 8.50 2.19 32.22
CA HIS A 237 7.79 2.14 33.49
C HIS A 237 7.97 0.79 34.19
N SER A 238 8.59 0.83 35.38
CA SER A 238 9.00 -0.34 36.18
C SER A 238 7.91 -1.40 36.40
N LEU A 239 6.64 -0.99 36.51
CA LEU A 239 5.50 -1.90 36.65
C LEU A 239 4.84 -2.28 35.33
N LEU A 240 4.78 -1.37 34.33
CA LEU A 240 3.99 -1.64 33.12
C LEU A 240 4.71 -2.62 32.20
N ARG A 241 6.03 -2.47 32.05
CA ARG A 241 6.87 -3.37 31.25
C ARG A 241 6.83 -4.83 31.69
N LYS A 242 6.36 -5.11 32.92
CA LYS A 242 6.19 -6.48 33.43
C LYS A 242 4.96 -7.18 32.83
N TYR A 243 3.97 -6.42 32.35
CA TYR A 243 2.67 -6.94 31.92
C TYR A 243 2.30 -6.55 30.49
N PHE A 244 2.79 -5.39 30.03
CA PHE A 244 2.49 -4.84 28.71
C PHE A 244 3.77 -4.64 27.92
N ARG A 245 3.72 -5.03 26.66
CA ARG A 245 4.75 -4.75 25.66
C ARG A 245 4.07 -4.45 24.33
N PHE A 246 4.78 -3.74 23.47
CA PHE A 246 4.34 -3.54 22.10
C PHE A 246 5.02 -4.58 21.21
N ILE A 247 4.25 -5.20 20.33
CA ILE A 247 4.83 -6.05 19.29
C ILE A 247 5.65 -5.14 18.35
N THR A 248 6.86 -5.58 18.04
CA THR A 248 7.84 -4.83 17.27
C THR A 248 7.78 -5.16 15.78
N ALA A 249 8.44 -4.36 14.95
CA ALA A 249 8.55 -4.66 13.51
C ALA A 249 9.31 -5.97 13.26
N GLY A 250 10.30 -6.29 14.09
CA GLY A 250 11.07 -7.53 14.02
C GLY A 250 10.25 -8.78 14.26
N GLU A 251 9.18 -8.66 15.05
CA GLU A 251 8.28 -9.76 15.40
C GLU A 251 7.14 -9.93 14.40
N LEU A 252 6.64 -8.84 13.80
CA LEU A 252 5.56 -8.89 12.81
C LEU A 252 6.03 -9.03 11.37
N ILE A 253 7.30 -8.75 11.08
CA ILE A 253 7.81 -8.70 9.71
C ILE A 253 9.14 -9.47 9.65
N PRO A 254 9.20 -10.58 8.89
CA PRO A 254 10.43 -11.32 8.63
C PRO A 254 11.57 -10.43 8.12
N SER A 255 12.80 -10.80 8.48
CA SER A 255 14.00 -10.00 8.21
C SER A 255 14.25 -9.74 6.72
N GLU A 256 13.89 -10.69 5.86
CA GLU A 256 14.00 -10.61 4.40
C GLU A 256 13.16 -9.48 3.79
N TYR A 257 12.10 -9.03 4.48
CA TYR A 257 11.24 -7.94 4.05
C TYR A 257 11.62 -6.58 4.67
N ARG A 258 12.63 -6.55 5.54
CA ARG A 258 13.15 -5.36 6.24
C ARG A 258 14.64 -5.11 5.95
N PRO A 259 15.03 -4.80 4.72
CA PRO A 259 16.43 -4.52 4.37
C PRO A 259 17.06 -3.38 5.18
N SER A 260 16.28 -2.48 5.78
CA SER A 260 16.78 -1.47 6.73
C SER A 260 17.35 -2.06 8.03
N GLY A 261 17.00 -3.30 8.38
CA GLY A 261 17.35 -3.94 9.64
C GLY A 261 16.61 -3.39 10.85
N ILE A 262 15.62 -2.51 10.69
CA ILE A 262 14.89 -1.92 11.82
C ILE A 262 13.97 -2.97 12.44
N GLU A 263 14.23 -3.32 13.70
CA GLU A 263 13.44 -4.29 14.47
C GLU A 263 12.42 -3.62 15.39
N PHE A 264 12.76 -2.49 15.99
CA PHE A 264 11.93 -1.77 16.95
C PHE A 264 11.94 -0.28 16.62
N TYR A 265 10.93 0.47 17.08
CA TYR A 265 10.95 1.93 17.04
C TYR A 265 11.58 2.54 18.28
N TYR A 266 11.42 1.89 19.43
CA TYR A 266 12.01 2.26 20.70
C TYR A 266 12.50 1.02 21.43
N ASP A 267 13.66 1.12 22.06
CA ASP A 267 14.23 0.12 22.95
C ASP A 267 14.90 0.82 24.14
N THR A 268 14.81 0.22 25.33
CA THR A 268 15.30 0.84 26.58
C THR A 268 16.83 0.97 26.62
N GLU A 269 17.55 0.15 25.86
CA GLU A 269 19.02 0.17 25.82
C GLU A 269 19.56 0.92 24.59
N LYS A 270 18.89 0.77 23.44
CA LYS A 270 19.33 1.31 22.14
C LYS A 270 18.65 2.63 21.76
N GLY A 271 17.59 3.03 22.45
CA GLY A 271 16.83 4.25 22.20
C GLY A 271 15.99 4.20 20.93
N TRP A 272 15.81 5.37 20.30
CA TRP A 272 14.95 5.56 19.13
C TRP A 272 15.60 5.11 17.82
N ALA A 273 14.89 4.26 17.06
CA ALA A 273 15.29 3.89 15.71
C ALA A 273 14.82 4.90 14.67
N ARG A 274 15.57 5.02 13.56
CA ARG A 274 15.23 5.91 12.45
C ARG A 274 14.17 5.30 11.54
N MET A 275 12.90 5.29 11.97
CA MET A 275 11.79 4.67 11.23
C MET A 275 11.71 5.11 9.76
N GLU A 276 12.09 6.36 9.48
CA GLU A 276 12.04 6.94 8.14
C GLU A 276 12.78 6.07 7.12
N GLN A 277 13.92 5.48 7.49
CA GLN A 277 14.70 4.63 6.59
C GLN A 277 13.91 3.38 6.16
N ALA A 278 13.30 2.67 7.12
CA ALA A 278 12.42 1.54 6.83
C ALA A 278 11.29 1.97 5.90
N TRP A 279 10.63 3.08 6.21
CA TRP A 279 9.52 3.62 5.40
C TRP A 279 9.91 3.98 3.97
N ARG A 280 11.20 4.18 3.65
CA ARG A 280 11.67 4.40 2.27
C ARG A 280 12.09 3.13 1.54
N GLN A 281 12.58 2.11 2.23
CA GLN A 281 13.35 1.03 1.61
C GLN A 281 12.72 -0.36 1.80
N ASP A 282 12.02 -0.56 2.91
CA ASP A 282 11.55 -1.90 3.28
C ASP A 282 10.31 -2.30 2.48
N GLU A 283 10.19 -3.59 2.19
CA GLU A 283 9.01 -4.11 1.51
C GLU A 283 7.77 -3.94 2.39
N PHE A 284 7.92 -4.21 3.69
CA PHE A 284 6.91 -3.98 4.70
C PHE A 284 7.44 -3.13 5.84
N VAL A 285 6.57 -2.27 6.38
CA VAL A 285 6.82 -1.49 7.61
C VAL A 285 5.64 -1.58 8.54
N LEU A 286 5.90 -1.42 9.84
CA LEU A 286 4.85 -1.42 10.86
C LEU A 286 4.32 0.00 11.08
N GLU A 287 3.02 0.21 10.98
CA GLU A 287 2.42 1.50 11.31
C GLU A 287 2.61 1.79 12.81
N PRO A 288 3.19 2.95 13.19
CA PRO A 288 3.58 3.21 14.57
C PRO A 288 2.41 3.41 15.55
N SER A 289 1.24 3.84 15.09
CA SER A 289 0.09 4.23 15.90
C SER A 289 -0.88 3.12 16.31
#